data_AF-A0A1E3RNA2-F1
#
_entry.id   AF-A0A1E3RNA2-F1
#
_cell.length_a   1.000
_cell.length_b   1.000
_cell.length_c   1.000
_cell.angle_alpha   90.00
_cell.angle_beta   90.00
_cell.angle_gamma   90.00
#
_symmetry.space_group_name_H-M   'P 1'
#
loop_
_entity.id
_entity.type
_entity.pdbx_description
1 polymer ?
#
loop_
_entity_poly.entity_id
_entity_poly.type
_entity_poly.pdbx_seq_one_letter_code
_entity_poly.pdbx_strand_id
1 'polypeptide(L)'
;MVLARRVLDGLVRGTEVREDLLNGGFVQWAVSVVHLPSGPSVSIASSAGGGAYVPPGVFIPNSAHLAVFDELLPQSWASRFMGVEQPTAVLAAHAEELSRHVPGARWSALVTTELGVARPAGWPEFETVRAVDILHTPGEAPGVGGGYVHRLMTVDVPAWQKVQTVLQQGLGLQAAGTITEGVLAAAAATHSPMTGVHGQVRLIEQYDVDHVLEPLRSRTAVDWDAHHHNVLQRHNSAVLHPSMAGAVLDADDSEVSQASRQVYAHFYRAGLMIELLRCWREQPPSLPDIVYCAKIAGFGHVVDAVLAPPQQQR
;
A
#
# COMPACT_ATOMS: atom_id res chain seq x y z
N MET A 1 -8.76 -3.10 -24.02
CA MET A 1 -9.08 -4.17 -23.05
C MET A 1 -7.90 -5.07 -22.68
N VAL A 2 -7.27 -5.76 -23.64
CA VAL A 2 -6.30 -6.85 -23.38
C VAL A 2 -5.18 -6.48 -22.40
N LEU A 3 -4.62 -5.26 -22.52
CA LEU A 3 -3.58 -4.78 -21.61
C LEU A 3 -4.08 -4.63 -20.17
N ALA A 4 -5.20 -3.94 -19.95
CA ALA A 4 -5.79 -3.78 -18.61
C ALA A 4 -6.10 -5.15 -17.97
N ARG A 5 -6.66 -6.08 -18.76
CA ARG A 5 -6.97 -7.42 -18.27
C ARG A 5 -5.71 -8.19 -17.84
N ARG A 6 -4.64 -8.15 -18.63
CA ARG A 6 -3.36 -8.78 -18.27
C ARG A 6 -2.77 -8.22 -16.98
N VAL A 7 -2.83 -6.90 -16.81
CA VAL A 7 -2.34 -6.25 -15.58
C VAL A 7 -3.20 -6.67 -14.40
N LEU A 8 -4.53 -6.63 -14.53
CA LEU A 8 -5.46 -7.06 -13.47
C LEU A 8 -5.20 -8.51 -13.05
N ASP A 9 -5.03 -9.42 -14.01
CA ASP A 9 -4.76 -10.83 -13.73
C ASP A 9 -3.46 -10.99 -12.91
N GLY A 10 -2.42 -10.23 -13.25
CA GLY A 10 -1.16 -10.24 -12.50
C GLY A 10 -1.30 -9.71 -11.07
N LEU A 11 -2.03 -8.60 -10.88
CA LEU A 11 -2.30 -8.02 -9.56
C LEU A 11 -3.06 -9.01 -8.66
N VAL A 12 -4.09 -9.67 -9.20
CA VAL A 12 -4.88 -10.66 -8.48
C VAL A 12 -4.05 -11.89 -8.11
N ARG A 13 -3.23 -12.41 -9.03
CA ARG A 13 -2.36 -13.58 -8.75
C ARG A 13 -1.28 -13.28 -7.72
N GLY A 14 -0.74 -12.06 -7.72
CA GLY A 14 0.23 -11.61 -6.70
C GLY A 14 -0.40 -11.27 -5.35
N THR A 15 -1.73 -11.16 -5.27
CA THR A 15 -2.41 -10.85 -4.01
C THR A 15 -2.46 -12.12 -3.15
N GLU A 16 -1.53 -12.20 -2.19
CA GLU A 16 -1.45 -13.34 -1.26
C GLU A 16 -2.68 -13.42 -0.35
N VAL A 17 -3.25 -14.62 -0.23
CA VAL A 17 -4.28 -14.94 0.77
C VAL A 17 -3.57 -15.40 2.04
N ARG A 18 -3.38 -14.48 2.99
CA ARG A 18 -2.69 -14.72 4.25
C ARG A 18 -3.34 -13.94 5.38
N GLU A 19 -3.71 -14.65 6.45
CA GLU A 19 -4.40 -14.05 7.60
C GLU A 19 -3.52 -13.02 8.33
N ASP A 20 -2.19 -13.13 8.19
CA ASP A 20 -1.22 -12.22 8.78
C ASP A 20 -0.81 -11.05 7.86
N LEU A 21 -1.56 -10.74 6.82
CA LEU A 21 -1.32 -9.56 5.99
C LEU A 21 -2.42 -8.51 6.15
N LEU A 22 -2.06 -7.25 5.99
CA LEU A 22 -3.01 -6.15 5.90
C LEU A 22 -3.94 -6.40 4.70
N ASN A 23 -5.23 -6.54 4.98
CA ASN A 23 -6.26 -6.97 4.03
C ASN A 23 -5.91 -8.27 3.27
N GLY A 24 -5.23 -9.21 3.93
CA GLY A 24 -4.73 -10.43 3.28
C GLY A 24 -5.80 -11.22 2.53
N GLY A 25 -5.72 -11.21 1.20
CA GLY A 25 -6.70 -11.83 0.30
C GLY A 25 -7.95 -11.01 -0.03
N PHE A 26 -8.15 -9.83 0.56
CA PHE A 26 -9.36 -9.00 0.39
C PHE A 26 -9.15 -7.73 -0.44
N VAL A 27 -7.99 -7.58 -1.07
CA VAL A 27 -7.71 -6.44 -1.94
C VAL A 27 -8.39 -6.63 -3.30
N GLN A 28 -9.31 -5.74 -3.63
CA GLN A 28 -9.86 -5.62 -4.97
C GLN A 28 -9.03 -4.63 -5.77
N TRP A 29 -9.01 -4.81 -7.09
CA TRP A 29 -8.21 -4.02 -8.01
C TRP A 29 -9.06 -3.45 -9.13
N ALA A 30 -8.72 -2.25 -9.58
CA ALA A 30 -9.14 -1.72 -10.86
C ALA A 30 -7.92 -1.29 -11.66
N VAL A 31 -8.00 -1.45 -12.99
CA VAL A 31 -6.96 -1.05 -13.94
C VAL A 31 -7.61 -0.30 -15.09
N SER A 32 -7.07 0.88 -15.41
CA SER A 32 -7.49 1.67 -16.57
C SER A 32 -6.36 1.84 -17.58
N VAL A 33 -6.75 1.98 -18.85
CA VAL A 33 -5.87 2.42 -19.94
C VAL A 33 -6.27 3.82 -20.36
N VAL A 34 -5.29 4.72 -20.31
CA VAL A 34 -5.40 6.11 -20.73
C VAL A 34 -4.48 6.34 -21.92
N HIS A 35 -4.96 7.02 -22.94
CA HIS A 35 -4.15 7.53 -24.03
C HIS A 35 -3.86 8.99 -23.77
N LEU A 36 -2.61 9.29 -23.41
CA LEU A 36 -2.11 10.64 -23.25
C LEU A 36 -1.43 11.10 -24.54
N PRO A 37 -1.28 12.42 -24.76
CA PRO A 37 -0.50 12.93 -25.88
C PRO A 37 0.96 12.42 -25.89
N SER A 38 1.52 12.11 -24.71
CA SER A 38 2.86 11.53 -24.54
C SER A 38 2.93 10.02 -24.80
N GLY A 39 1.79 9.34 -24.93
CA GLY A 39 1.71 7.90 -25.13
C GLY A 39 0.64 7.23 -24.25
N PRO A 40 0.41 5.91 -24.44
CA PRO A 40 -0.48 5.16 -23.56
C PRO A 40 0.10 5.04 -22.16
N SER A 41 -0.78 5.11 -21.16
CA SER A 41 -0.48 4.99 -19.74
C SER A 41 -1.47 4.03 -19.08
N VAL A 42 -1.01 3.23 -18.13
CA VAL A 42 -1.84 2.29 -17.37
C VAL A 42 -1.88 2.72 -15.91
N SER A 43 -3.09 2.98 -15.40
CA SER A 43 -3.30 3.41 -14.02
C SER A 43 -3.99 2.31 -13.22
N ILE A 44 -3.53 2.11 -11.99
CA ILE A 44 -3.98 1.06 -11.08
C ILE A 44 -4.54 1.70 -9.80
N ALA A 45 -5.59 1.12 -9.24
CA ALA A 45 -6.07 1.43 -7.89
C ALA A 45 -6.46 0.14 -7.15
N SER A 46 -6.22 0.12 -5.84
CA SER A 46 -6.70 -0.95 -4.94
C SER A 46 -7.87 -0.48 -4.06
N SER A 47 -8.61 -1.42 -3.46
CA SER A 47 -9.65 -1.11 -2.47
C SER A 47 -9.10 -0.70 -1.10
N ALA A 48 -7.77 -0.59 -0.95
CA ALA A 48 -7.11 -0.36 0.33
C ALA A 48 -6.16 0.84 0.29
N GLY A 49 -5.99 1.52 1.44
CA GLY A 49 -5.12 2.68 1.53
C GLY A 49 -5.53 3.84 0.61
N GLY A 50 -6.82 3.92 0.26
CA GLY A 50 -7.36 4.90 -0.69
C GLY A 50 -6.90 4.73 -2.14
N GLY A 51 -6.59 3.52 -2.56
CA GLY A 51 -6.07 3.22 -3.91
C GLY A 51 -4.57 2.97 -3.96
N ALA A 52 -3.85 3.19 -2.86
CA ALA A 52 -2.39 3.18 -2.81
C ALA A 52 -1.76 1.88 -2.34
N TYR A 53 -2.50 1.05 -1.59
CA TYR A 53 -1.91 -0.13 -0.97
C TYR A 53 -1.59 -1.21 -2.00
N VAL A 54 -0.39 -1.77 -1.90
CA VAL A 54 0.10 -2.88 -2.71
C VAL A 54 0.65 -3.96 -1.76
N PRO A 55 0.03 -5.15 -1.71
CA PRO A 55 0.53 -6.29 -0.93
C PRO A 55 1.95 -6.72 -1.37
N PRO A 56 2.75 -7.36 -0.49
CA PRO A 56 4.14 -7.73 -0.76
C PRO A 56 4.33 -8.68 -1.96
N GLY A 57 3.38 -9.59 -2.22
CA GLY A 57 3.43 -10.50 -3.37
C GLY A 57 3.06 -9.87 -4.72
N VAL A 58 2.65 -8.60 -4.75
CA VAL A 58 2.18 -7.93 -5.96
C VAL A 58 3.32 -7.13 -6.62
N PHE A 59 3.66 -7.53 -7.85
CA PHE A 59 4.63 -6.82 -8.69
C PHE A 59 3.92 -6.04 -9.80
N ILE A 60 4.34 -4.80 -9.99
CA ILE A 60 3.68 -3.86 -10.90
C ILE A 60 4.44 -3.83 -12.22
N PRO A 61 3.79 -3.90 -13.40
CA PRO A 61 4.46 -3.67 -14.66
C PRO A 61 5.14 -2.29 -14.67
N ASN A 62 6.36 -2.18 -15.20
CA ASN A 62 7.09 -0.92 -15.28
C ASN A 62 6.38 0.16 -16.10
N SER A 63 5.44 -0.24 -16.96
CA SER A 63 4.60 0.63 -17.79
C SER A 63 3.31 1.06 -17.10
N ALA A 64 3.08 0.65 -15.86
CA ALA A 64 1.90 0.97 -15.07
C ALA A 64 2.30 1.71 -13.79
N HIS A 65 1.39 2.52 -13.28
CA HIS A 65 1.57 3.28 -12.05
C HIS A 65 0.28 3.25 -11.23
N LEU A 66 0.39 3.50 -9.92
CA LEU A 66 -0.77 3.70 -9.08
C LEU A 66 -1.33 5.10 -9.35
N ALA A 67 -2.63 5.20 -9.63
CA ALA A 67 -3.27 6.47 -9.98
C ALA A 67 -3.00 7.55 -8.92
N VAL A 68 -3.07 7.18 -7.63
CA VAL A 68 -2.88 8.07 -6.47
C VAL A 68 -1.50 8.74 -6.40
N PHE A 69 -0.50 8.19 -7.10
CA PHE A 69 0.85 8.74 -7.20
C PHE A 69 1.14 9.33 -8.59
N ASP A 70 0.11 9.61 -9.40
CA ASP A 70 0.28 10.28 -10.69
C ASP A 70 0.84 11.70 -10.50
N GLU A 71 2.07 11.90 -10.96
CA GLU A 71 2.81 13.17 -10.84
C GLU A 71 2.21 14.31 -11.67
N LEU A 72 1.27 14.02 -12.58
CA LEU A 72 0.55 15.03 -13.35
C LEU A 72 -0.57 15.70 -12.55
N LEU A 73 -0.88 15.19 -11.35
CA LEU A 73 -1.96 15.67 -10.49
C LEU A 73 -1.42 16.29 -9.18
N PRO A 74 -2.20 17.18 -8.53
CA PRO A 74 -1.82 17.73 -7.23
C PRO A 74 -1.64 16.63 -6.17
N GLN A 75 -0.61 16.71 -5.32
CA GLN A 75 -0.27 15.67 -4.33
C GLN A 75 -1.44 15.23 -3.43
N SER A 76 -2.41 16.11 -3.17
CA SER A 76 -3.55 15.84 -2.29
C SER A 76 -4.82 15.37 -3.02
N TRP A 77 -4.81 15.23 -4.35
CA TRP A 77 -6.02 14.96 -5.15
C TRP A 77 -6.77 13.70 -4.69
N ALA A 78 -6.01 12.68 -4.27
CA ALA A 78 -6.55 11.38 -3.85
C ALA A 78 -6.90 11.28 -2.37
N SER A 79 -6.59 12.30 -1.55
CA SER A 79 -6.71 12.22 -0.09
C SER A 79 -8.13 11.87 0.39
N ARG A 80 -9.15 12.30 -0.36
CA ARG A 80 -10.57 12.00 -0.11
C ARG A 80 -10.96 10.54 -0.27
N PHE A 81 -10.13 9.71 -0.90
CA PHE A 81 -10.40 8.29 -1.12
C PHE A 81 -9.86 7.39 -0.02
N MET A 82 -9.12 7.91 0.96
CA MET A 82 -8.63 7.09 2.07
C MET A 82 -9.78 6.32 2.73
N GLY A 83 -9.72 4.98 2.75
CA GLY A 83 -10.80 4.14 3.30
C GLY A 83 -12.00 3.86 2.39
N VAL A 84 -12.03 4.43 1.19
CA VAL A 84 -13.02 4.08 0.15
C VAL A 84 -12.61 2.77 -0.50
N GLU A 85 -13.48 1.76 -0.44
CA GLU A 85 -13.18 0.40 -0.91
C GLU A 85 -13.51 0.16 -2.40
N GLN A 86 -13.84 1.21 -3.15
CA GLN A 86 -14.27 1.16 -4.55
C GLN A 86 -13.13 1.63 -5.48
N PRO A 87 -12.20 0.75 -5.91
CA PRO A 87 -11.10 1.16 -6.78
C PRO A 87 -11.57 1.72 -8.12
N THR A 88 -12.76 1.32 -8.59
CA THR A 88 -13.39 1.88 -9.80
C THR A 88 -13.70 3.36 -9.65
N ALA A 89 -14.16 3.79 -8.47
CA ALA A 89 -14.45 5.20 -8.16
C ALA A 89 -13.16 6.04 -8.15
N VAL A 90 -12.07 5.49 -7.62
CA VAL A 90 -10.74 6.14 -7.64
C VAL A 90 -10.28 6.38 -9.07
N LEU A 91 -10.38 5.37 -9.95
CA LEU A 91 -9.95 5.52 -11.36
C LEU A 91 -10.88 6.42 -12.19
N ALA A 92 -12.18 6.43 -11.90
CA ALA A 92 -13.11 7.36 -12.54
C ALA A 92 -12.78 8.82 -12.16
N ALA A 93 -12.51 9.08 -10.88
CA ALA A 93 -12.10 10.41 -10.43
C ALA A 93 -10.70 10.82 -10.93
N HIS A 94 -9.76 9.87 -10.99
CA HIS A 94 -8.43 10.09 -11.61
C HIS A 94 -8.58 10.53 -13.06
N ALA A 95 -9.43 9.86 -13.83
CA ALA A 95 -9.75 10.26 -15.20
C ALA A 95 -10.28 11.70 -15.27
N GLU A 96 -11.31 12.04 -14.49
CA GLU A 96 -11.84 13.40 -14.47
C GLU A 96 -10.76 14.44 -14.14
N GLU A 97 -9.96 14.20 -13.10
CA GLU A 97 -8.91 15.13 -12.67
C GLU A 97 -7.82 15.26 -13.74
N LEU A 98 -7.40 14.15 -14.35
CA LEU A 98 -6.38 14.15 -15.39
C LEU A 98 -6.82 14.90 -16.63
N SER A 99 -8.10 14.83 -17.04
CA SER A 99 -8.58 15.64 -18.18
C SER A 99 -8.58 17.14 -17.94
N ARG A 100 -8.68 17.58 -16.67
CA ARG A 100 -8.56 19.00 -16.33
C ARG A 100 -7.12 19.51 -16.50
N HIS A 101 -6.13 18.63 -16.35
CA HIS A 101 -4.71 18.97 -16.37
C HIS A 101 -4.01 18.61 -17.70
N VAL A 102 -4.51 17.61 -18.43
CA VAL A 102 -3.89 17.08 -19.65
C VAL A 102 -4.89 17.09 -20.81
N PRO A 103 -4.90 18.17 -21.61
CA PRO A 103 -5.75 18.25 -22.79
C PRO A 103 -5.49 17.10 -23.77
N GLY A 104 -6.55 16.47 -24.25
CA GLY A 104 -6.47 15.37 -25.22
C GLY A 104 -6.28 13.98 -24.60
N ALA A 105 -6.26 13.85 -23.28
CA ALA A 105 -6.36 12.56 -22.61
C ALA A 105 -7.66 11.82 -23.00
N ARG A 106 -7.57 10.51 -23.31
CA ARG A 106 -8.71 9.68 -23.69
C ARG A 106 -8.65 8.32 -23.00
N TRP A 107 -9.76 7.88 -22.44
CA TRP A 107 -9.87 6.57 -21.79
C TRP A 107 -10.38 5.51 -22.76
N SER A 108 -9.74 4.35 -22.77
CA SER A 108 -10.10 3.26 -23.67
C SER A 108 -10.66 2.04 -22.94
N ALA A 109 -10.18 1.72 -21.74
CA ALA A 109 -10.66 0.55 -21.01
C ALA A 109 -10.54 0.71 -19.49
N LEU A 110 -11.51 0.15 -18.76
CA LEU A 110 -11.44 -0.06 -17.32
C LEU A 110 -11.85 -1.50 -17.00
N VAL A 111 -11.00 -2.23 -16.27
CA VAL A 111 -11.29 -3.59 -15.81
C VAL A 111 -11.15 -3.62 -14.30
N THR A 112 -12.08 -4.27 -13.59
CA THR A 112 -12.10 -4.29 -12.13
C THR A 112 -12.50 -5.65 -11.57
N THR A 113 -12.01 -5.98 -10.37
CA THR A 113 -12.52 -7.11 -9.59
C THR A 113 -13.68 -6.75 -8.66
N GLU A 114 -14.07 -5.48 -8.62
CA GLU A 114 -15.24 -5.01 -7.89
C GLU A 114 -16.52 -5.58 -8.51
N LEU A 115 -17.33 -6.26 -7.70
CA LEU A 115 -18.56 -6.91 -8.15
C LEU A 115 -19.77 -5.99 -7.96
N GLY A 116 -20.70 -6.02 -8.93
CA GLY A 116 -21.93 -5.24 -8.87
C GLY A 116 -21.77 -3.75 -9.20
N VAL A 117 -20.57 -3.30 -9.62
CA VAL A 117 -20.32 -1.92 -10.00
C VAL A 117 -20.83 -1.61 -11.41
N ALA A 118 -21.50 -0.45 -11.55
CA ALA A 118 -21.94 0.04 -12.83
C ALA A 118 -20.77 0.66 -13.61
N ARG A 119 -20.80 0.52 -14.94
CA ARG A 119 -19.82 1.17 -15.82
C ARG A 119 -19.83 2.69 -15.60
N PRO A 120 -18.69 3.32 -15.26
CA PRO A 120 -18.64 4.77 -15.13
C PRO A 120 -18.87 5.46 -16.49
N ALA A 121 -19.43 6.68 -16.46
CA ALA A 121 -19.67 7.45 -17.67
C ALA A 121 -18.36 7.76 -18.42
N GLY A 122 -18.39 7.74 -19.76
CA GLY A 122 -17.21 8.06 -20.58
C GLY A 122 -16.23 6.91 -20.81
N TRP A 123 -16.49 5.70 -20.29
CA TRP A 123 -15.65 4.52 -20.50
C TRP A 123 -16.23 3.63 -21.61
N PRO A 124 -15.62 3.58 -22.81
CA PRO A 124 -16.16 2.81 -23.92
C PRO A 124 -16.08 1.30 -23.65
N GLU A 125 -14.93 0.83 -23.16
CA GLU A 125 -14.73 -0.56 -22.76
C GLU A 125 -14.71 -0.67 -21.22
N PHE A 126 -15.54 -1.55 -20.67
CA PHE A 126 -15.61 -1.82 -19.23
C PHE A 126 -15.90 -3.29 -18.98
N GLU A 127 -15.20 -3.89 -18.02
CA GLU A 127 -15.35 -5.29 -17.65
C GLU A 127 -15.21 -5.49 -16.14
N THR A 128 -16.11 -6.28 -15.56
CA THR A 128 -16.00 -6.78 -14.18
C THR A 128 -15.59 -8.25 -14.21
N VAL A 129 -14.64 -8.61 -13.35
CA VAL A 129 -14.02 -9.93 -13.34
C VAL A 129 -14.00 -10.46 -11.92
N ARG A 130 -14.53 -11.65 -11.66
CA ARG A 130 -14.37 -12.22 -10.31
C ARG A 130 -12.91 -12.63 -10.11
N ALA A 131 -12.29 -12.17 -9.02
CA ALA A 131 -10.91 -12.56 -8.68
C ALA A 131 -10.76 -14.09 -8.65
N VAL A 132 -11.78 -14.80 -8.16
CA VAL A 132 -11.82 -16.27 -8.12
C VAL A 132 -11.67 -16.90 -9.51
N ASP A 133 -12.21 -16.29 -10.58
CA ASP A 133 -12.13 -16.84 -11.93
C ASP A 133 -10.70 -16.71 -12.50
N ILE A 134 -10.00 -15.63 -12.14
CA ILE A 134 -8.59 -15.43 -12.49
C ILE A 134 -7.74 -16.51 -11.81
N LEU A 135 -7.95 -16.74 -10.51
CA LEU A 135 -7.20 -17.72 -9.72
C LEU A 135 -7.42 -19.16 -10.19
N HIS A 136 -8.59 -19.49 -10.75
CA HIS A 136 -8.86 -20.82 -11.33
C HIS A 136 -8.31 -21.03 -12.75
N THR A 137 -7.82 -19.97 -13.41
CA THR A 137 -7.22 -20.07 -14.74
C THR A 137 -5.70 -20.29 -14.63
N PRO A 138 -5.07 -21.12 -15.50
CA PRO A 138 -3.62 -21.29 -15.49
C PRO A 138 -2.85 -19.98 -15.63
N GLY A 139 -1.77 -19.83 -14.86
CA GLY A 139 -0.89 -18.66 -14.88
C GLY A 139 -0.21 -18.43 -13.54
N GLU A 140 0.97 -17.82 -13.56
CA GLU A 140 1.74 -17.52 -12.36
C GLU A 140 1.66 -16.03 -12.01
N ALA A 141 1.85 -15.70 -10.74
CA ALA A 141 2.05 -14.32 -10.33
C ALA A 141 3.32 -13.77 -11.00
N PRO A 142 3.31 -12.53 -11.52
CA PRO A 142 4.54 -11.89 -11.97
C PRO A 142 5.57 -11.84 -10.83
N GLY A 143 6.85 -11.96 -11.15
CA GLY A 143 7.95 -11.77 -10.19
C GLY A 143 8.83 -10.58 -10.55
N VAL A 144 9.81 -10.24 -9.71
CA VAL A 144 10.81 -9.21 -10.03
C VAL A 144 11.61 -9.61 -11.27
N GLY A 145 11.73 -8.70 -12.23
CA GLY A 145 12.38 -8.97 -13.52
C GLY A 145 11.36 -9.07 -14.66
N GLY A 146 11.84 -9.19 -15.91
CA GLY A 146 10.95 -9.35 -17.07
C GLY A 146 9.98 -8.19 -17.33
N GLY A 147 10.27 -6.98 -16.82
CA GLY A 147 9.42 -5.79 -17.00
C GLY A 147 8.50 -5.47 -15.81
N TYR A 148 8.60 -6.21 -14.71
CA TYR A 148 7.88 -5.93 -13.46
C TYR A 148 8.81 -5.39 -12.38
N VAL A 149 8.27 -4.49 -11.56
CA VAL A 149 9.00 -3.76 -10.52
C VAL A 149 8.41 -4.03 -9.14
N HIS A 150 9.26 -3.91 -8.13
CA HIS A 150 8.88 -3.99 -6.72
C HIS A 150 7.96 -2.82 -6.34
N ARG A 151 7.00 -3.04 -5.44
CA ARG A 151 6.03 -2.03 -4.98
C ARG A 151 6.65 -0.71 -4.50
N LEU A 152 7.83 -0.74 -3.88
CA LEU A 152 8.58 0.47 -3.51
C LEU A 152 8.92 1.35 -4.71
N MET A 153 9.33 0.75 -5.84
CA MET A 153 9.68 1.51 -7.05
C MET A 153 8.46 2.23 -7.63
N THR A 154 7.24 1.71 -7.41
CA THR A 154 5.99 2.33 -7.85
C THR A 154 5.60 3.55 -7.02
N VAL A 155 6.07 3.66 -5.78
CA VAL A 155 5.66 4.73 -4.84
C VAL A 155 6.75 5.77 -4.60
N ASP A 156 8.03 5.38 -4.68
CA ASP A 156 9.17 6.27 -4.46
C ASP A 156 10.41 5.72 -5.18
N VAL A 157 10.58 6.14 -6.44
CA VAL A 157 11.73 5.76 -7.29
C VAL A 157 13.07 6.21 -6.66
N PRO A 158 13.22 7.45 -6.13
CA PRO A 158 14.43 7.84 -5.42
C PRO A 158 14.78 6.93 -4.23
N ALA A 159 13.80 6.57 -3.41
CA ALA A 159 14.03 5.66 -2.28
C ALA A 159 14.43 4.26 -2.73
N TRP A 160 13.80 3.75 -3.79
CA TRP A 160 14.20 2.49 -4.41
C TRP A 160 15.68 2.49 -4.82
N GLN A 161 16.14 3.54 -5.52
CA GLN A 161 17.54 3.67 -5.94
C GLN A 161 18.52 3.70 -4.76
N LYS A 162 18.17 4.42 -3.67
CA LYS A 162 18.97 4.44 -2.44
C LYS A 162 19.03 3.05 -1.79
N VAL A 163 17.90 2.35 -1.71
CA VAL A 163 17.85 0.96 -1.19
C VAL A 163 18.75 0.05 -2.02
N GLN A 164 18.67 0.11 -3.35
CA GLN A 164 19.55 -0.70 -4.22
C GLN A 164 21.04 -0.41 -3.95
N THR A 165 21.39 0.86 -3.75
CA THR A 165 22.77 1.26 -3.41
C THR A 165 23.23 0.67 -2.07
N VAL A 166 22.39 0.76 -1.03
CA VAL A 166 22.68 0.20 0.31
C VAL A 166 22.84 -1.32 0.27
N LEU A 167 21.99 -2.01 -0.52
CA LEU A 167 22.10 -3.46 -0.72
C LEU A 167 23.40 -3.85 -1.41
N GLN A 168 23.80 -3.11 -2.46
CA GLN A 168 25.07 -3.33 -3.17
C GLN A 168 26.30 -3.12 -2.27
N GLN A 169 26.19 -2.26 -1.25
CA GLN A 169 27.24 -2.03 -0.26
C GLN A 169 27.26 -3.08 0.87
N GLY A 170 26.34 -4.05 0.88
CA GLY A 170 26.24 -5.06 1.93
C GLY A 170 25.71 -4.54 3.27
N LEU A 171 25.12 -3.34 3.29
CA LEU A 171 24.63 -2.66 4.50
C LEU A 171 23.14 -2.91 4.77
N GLY A 172 22.50 -3.81 4.01
CA GLY A 172 21.06 -4.04 4.02
C GLY A 172 20.47 -4.36 5.40
N LEU A 173 21.07 -5.32 6.11
CA LEU A 173 20.61 -5.75 7.44
C LEU A 173 20.72 -4.61 8.48
N GLN A 174 21.83 -3.86 8.45
CA GLN A 174 22.03 -2.72 9.34
C GLN A 174 21.00 -1.63 9.07
N ALA A 175 20.81 -1.26 7.79
CA ALA A 175 19.82 -0.25 7.40
C ALA A 175 18.39 -0.69 7.78
N ALA A 176 18.04 -1.95 7.56
CA ALA A 176 16.75 -2.51 7.98
C ALA A 176 16.54 -2.32 9.49
N GLY A 177 17.53 -2.69 10.32
CA GLY A 177 17.46 -2.55 11.77
C GLY A 177 17.26 -1.10 12.21
N THR A 178 18.10 -0.19 11.70
CA THR A 178 18.02 1.25 12.03
C THR A 178 16.70 1.88 11.60
N ILE A 179 16.19 1.54 10.40
CA ILE A 179 14.89 2.05 9.93
C ILE A 179 13.76 1.49 10.80
N THR A 180 13.73 0.19 11.08
CA THR A 180 12.69 -0.41 11.91
C THR A 180 12.65 0.24 13.30
N GLU A 181 13.79 0.39 13.97
CA GLU A 181 13.84 1.04 15.28
C GLU A 181 13.38 2.50 15.24
N GLY A 182 13.90 3.28 14.28
CA GLY A 182 13.55 4.69 14.15
C GLY A 182 12.08 4.92 13.83
N VAL A 183 11.50 4.09 12.96
CA VAL A 183 10.09 4.17 12.56
C VAL A 183 9.19 3.80 13.73
N LEU A 184 9.50 2.73 14.48
CA LEU A 184 8.71 2.34 15.65
C LEU A 184 8.77 3.40 16.76
N ALA A 185 9.94 3.99 17.00
CA ALA A 185 10.07 5.10 17.95
C ALA A 185 9.24 6.32 17.52
N ALA A 186 9.29 6.70 16.24
CA ALA A 186 8.48 7.79 15.70
C ALA A 186 6.97 7.48 15.75
N ALA A 187 6.57 6.22 15.51
CA ALA A 187 5.19 5.76 15.60
C ALA A 187 4.67 5.81 17.04
N ALA A 188 5.48 5.40 18.03
CA ALA A 188 5.14 5.52 19.45
C ALA A 188 4.92 6.97 19.90
N ALA A 189 5.69 7.90 19.33
CA ALA A 189 5.58 9.33 19.62
C ALA A 189 4.46 10.04 18.84
N THR A 190 3.83 9.38 17.87
CA THR A 190 2.77 9.97 17.05
C THR A 190 1.49 10.13 17.86
N HIS A 191 0.99 11.36 17.96
CA HIS A 191 -0.29 11.64 18.61
C HIS A 191 -1.43 10.98 17.83
N SER A 192 -2.28 10.24 18.55
CA SER A 192 -3.47 9.65 17.96
C SER A 192 -4.65 10.61 18.03
N PRO A 193 -5.39 10.83 16.92
CA PRO A 193 -6.64 11.55 16.97
C PRO A 193 -7.76 10.75 17.65
N MET A 194 -7.53 9.48 17.98
CA MET A 194 -8.52 8.56 18.54
C MET A 194 -8.25 8.25 20.01
N THR A 195 -9.31 8.26 20.82
CA THR A 195 -9.29 7.80 22.21
C THR A 195 -10.19 6.58 22.34
N GLY A 196 -9.62 5.45 22.75
CA GLY A 196 -10.35 4.23 23.09
C GLY A 196 -10.62 4.12 24.60
N VAL A 197 -11.25 3.02 25.00
CA VAL A 197 -11.65 2.75 26.42
C VAL A 197 -10.44 2.78 27.37
N HIS A 198 -9.26 2.42 26.88
CA HIS A 198 -8.02 2.33 27.66
C HIS A 198 -7.04 3.47 27.38
N GLY A 199 -7.51 4.58 26.81
CA GLY A 199 -6.68 5.73 26.45
C GLY A 199 -6.46 5.86 24.95
N GLN A 200 -5.42 6.58 24.55
CA GLN A 200 -5.13 6.83 23.14
C GLN A 200 -4.87 5.53 22.37
N VAL A 201 -5.50 5.39 21.21
CA VAL A 201 -5.26 4.25 20.30
C VAL A 201 -3.92 4.47 19.62
N ARG A 202 -2.96 3.56 19.80
CA ARG A 202 -1.59 3.75 19.30
C ARG A 202 -1.36 3.05 17.95
N LEU A 203 -0.41 3.54 17.18
CA LEU A 203 0.02 2.88 15.92
C LEU A 203 0.80 1.60 16.18
N ILE A 204 1.49 1.51 17.32
CA ILE A 204 2.17 0.32 17.82
C ILE A 204 1.85 0.15 19.30
N GLU A 205 1.74 -1.09 19.76
CA GLU A 205 1.46 -1.40 21.16
C GLU A 205 2.74 -1.79 21.90
N GLN A 206 2.72 -1.70 23.23
CA GLN A 206 3.84 -2.12 24.07
C GLN A 206 4.22 -3.59 23.82
N TYR A 207 3.23 -4.43 23.47
CA TYR A 207 3.48 -5.82 23.08
C TYR A 207 4.44 -5.94 21.87
N ASP A 208 4.32 -5.05 20.87
CA ASP A 208 5.21 -5.07 19.70
C ASP A 208 6.66 -4.75 20.11
N VAL A 209 6.83 -3.88 21.11
CA VAL A 209 8.15 -3.55 21.66
C VAL A 209 8.72 -4.74 22.42
N ASP A 210 7.99 -5.23 23.42
CA ASP A 210 8.49 -6.22 24.37
C ASP A 210 8.69 -7.61 23.74
N HIS A 211 7.83 -7.99 22.79
CA HIS A 211 7.78 -9.34 22.23
C HIS A 211 8.23 -9.46 20.77
N VAL A 212 8.50 -8.35 20.10
CA VAL A 212 9.08 -8.37 18.74
C VAL A 212 10.37 -7.56 18.70
N LEU A 213 10.33 -6.26 19.01
CA LEU A 213 11.50 -5.39 18.85
C LEU A 213 12.65 -5.77 19.81
N GLU A 214 12.37 -6.00 21.09
CA GLU A 214 13.39 -6.38 22.08
C GLU A 214 14.04 -7.74 21.76
N PRO A 215 13.29 -8.79 21.37
CA PRO A 215 13.90 -10.01 20.85
C PRO A 215 14.77 -9.79 19.61
N LEU A 216 14.31 -8.98 18.64
CA LEU A 216 15.12 -8.66 17.46
C LEU A 216 16.43 -7.95 17.83
N ARG A 217 16.38 -6.98 18.76
CA ARG A 217 17.57 -6.29 19.31
C ARG A 217 18.54 -7.27 19.98
N SER A 218 17.98 -8.17 20.79
CA SER A 218 18.73 -9.18 21.54
C SER A 218 19.14 -10.39 20.70
N ARG A 219 18.74 -10.43 19.42
CA ARG A 219 18.95 -11.55 18.49
C ARG A 219 18.40 -12.88 19.02
N THR A 220 17.26 -12.83 19.71
CA THR A 220 16.52 -14.00 20.17
C THR A 220 15.32 -14.27 19.26
N ALA A 221 14.75 -15.47 19.37
CA ALA A 221 13.60 -15.85 18.56
C ALA A 221 12.37 -15.02 18.93
N VAL A 222 11.65 -14.56 17.90
CA VAL A 222 10.33 -13.93 18.02
C VAL A 222 9.26 -15.01 17.86
N ASP A 223 8.27 -15.03 18.74
CA ASP A 223 7.08 -15.87 18.59
C ASP A 223 6.07 -15.15 17.68
N TRP A 224 6.18 -15.40 16.37
CA TRP A 224 5.34 -14.76 15.36
C TRP A 224 3.88 -15.20 15.41
N ASP A 225 3.59 -16.41 15.89
CA ASP A 225 2.22 -16.91 16.02
C ASP A 225 1.51 -16.25 17.20
N ALA A 226 2.22 -16.05 18.33
CA ALA A 226 1.73 -15.25 19.44
C ALA A 226 1.53 -13.78 19.06
N HIS A 227 2.47 -13.20 18.31
CA HIS A 227 2.32 -11.85 17.75
C HIS A 227 1.10 -11.73 16.84
N HIS A 228 0.89 -12.71 15.96
CA HIS A 228 -0.27 -12.74 15.08
C HIS A 228 -1.59 -12.82 15.85
N HIS A 229 -1.71 -13.73 16.82
CA HIS A 229 -2.88 -13.81 17.70
C HIS A 229 -3.13 -12.51 18.46
N ASN A 230 -2.07 -11.89 18.98
CA ASN A 230 -2.20 -10.63 19.68
C ASN A 230 -2.74 -9.53 18.75
N VAL A 231 -2.18 -9.37 17.55
CA VAL A 231 -2.64 -8.38 16.56
C VAL A 231 -4.08 -8.61 16.13
N LEU A 232 -4.48 -9.87 15.88
CA LEU A 232 -5.86 -10.20 15.48
C LEU A 232 -6.91 -9.73 16.50
N GLN A 233 -6.59 -9.78 17.79
CA GLN A 233 -7.51 -9.38 18.86
C GLN A 233 -7.55 -7.85 19.08
N ARG A 234 -6.57 -7.09 18.58
CA ARG A 234 -6.53 -5.63 18.76
C ARG A 234 -7.66 -4.97 18.00
N HIS A 235 -8.45 -4.17 18.71
CA HIS A 235 -9.49 -3.32 18.12
C HIS A 235 -10.44 -4.07 17.18
N ASN A 236 -10.87 -5.28 17.56
CA ASN A 236 -11.72 -6.14 16.74
C ASN A 236 -11.14 -6.39 15.34
N SER A 237 -9.85 -6.70 15.27
CA SER A 237 -9.08 -6.97 14.05
C SER A 237 -8.90 -5.76 13.11
N ALA A 238 -9.25 -4.54 13.53
CA ALA A 238 -9.13 -3.35 12.69
C ALA A 238 -7.70 -3.06 12.21
N VAL A 239 -6.67 -3.51 12.93
CA VAL A 239 -5.27 -3.37 12.51
C VAL A 239 -4.97 -4.15 11.22
N LEU A 240 -5.62 -5.30 11.00
CA LEU A 240 -5.46 -6.10 9.77
C LEU A 240 -6.56 -5.81 8.74
N HIS A 241 -7.71 -5.30 9.20
CA HIS A 241 -8.86 -4.93 8.37
C HIS A 241 -9.38 -3.53 8.74
N PRO A 242 -8.73 -2.44 8.30
CA PRO A 242 -9.08 -1.08 8.74
C PRO A 242 -10.54 -0.66 8.48
N SER A 243 -11.18 -1.21 7.45
CA SER A 243 -12.59 -0.94 7.16
C SER A 243 -13.56 -1.46 8.23
N MET A 244 -13.16 -2.46 9.02
CA MET A 244 -13.95 -2.93 10.18
C MET A 244 -14.12 -1.84 11.24
N ALA A 245 -13.21 -0.87 11.32
CA ALA A 245 -13.31 0.25 12.26
C ALA A 245 -13.82 1.55 11.62
N GLY A 246 -13.60 1.76 10.32
CA GLY A 246 -13.91 3.03 9.67
C GLY A 246 -14.10 2.91 8.17
N ALA A 247 -15.05 2.08 7.72
CA ALA A 247 -15.43 2.07 6.31
C ALA A 247 -15.91 3.46 5.86
N VAL A 248 -15.39 3.95 4.74
CA VAL A 248 -15.78 5.23 4.14
C VAL A 248 -16.70 4.91 2.97
N LEU A 249 -17.98 5.24 3.12
CA LEU A 249 -19.01 4.93 2.12
C LEU A 249 -18.86 5.80 0.87
N ASP A 250 -18.60 7.09 1.08
CA ASP A 250 -18.53 8.10 0.02
C ASP A 250 -17.26 8.94 0.14
N ALA A 251 -16.67 9.31 -0.99
CA ALA A 251 -15.47 10.17 -1.04
C ALA A 251 -15.80 11.67 -0.83
N ASP A 252 -16.92 12.00 -0.19
CA ASP A 252 -17.40 13.36 0.00
C ASP A 252 -16.72 14.08 1.18
N ASP A 253 -17.04 15.36 1.36
CA ASP A 253 -16.48 16.20 2.43
C ASP A 253 -17.43 16.35 3.63
N SER A 254 -18.38 15.42 3.79
CA SER A 254 -19.22 15.40 4.99
C SER A 254 -18.37 15.14 6.24
N GLU A 255 -18.79 15.68 7.39
CA GLU A 255 -18.10 15.45 8.67
C GLU A 255 -17.99 13.96 9.00
N VAL A 256 -19.00 13.17 8.62
CA VAL A 256 -19.02 11.71 8.81
C VAL A 256 -17.93 11.05 7.97
N SER A 257 -17.85 11.35 6.67
CA SER A 257 -16.80 10.80 5.80
C SER A 257 -15.42 11.22 6.28
N GLN A 258 -15.22 12.49 6.67
CA GLN A 258 -13.95 12.96 7.22
C GLN A 258 -13.54 12.23 8.51
N ALA A 259 -14.48 12.00 9.43
CA ALA A 259 -14.23 11.24 10.65
C ALA A 259 -13.89 9.78 10.34
N SER A 260 -14.65 9.11 9.46
CA SER A 260 -14.36 7.73 9.05
C SER A 260 -13.00 7.61 8.36
N ARG A 261 -12.62 8.58 7.51
CA ARG A 261 -11.29 8.64 6.88
C ARG A 261 -10.17 8.70 7.92
N GLN A 262 -10.32 9.49 8.98
CA GLN A 262 -9.33 9.59 10.04
C GLN A 262 -9.17 8.26 10.81
N VAL A 263 -10.29 7.60 11.10
CA VAL A 263 -10.29 6.27 11.77
C VAL A 263 -9.62 5.22 10.89
N TYR A 264 -10.03 5.12 9.62
CA TYR A 264 -9.43 4.20 8.66
C TYR A 264 -7.92 4.45 8.53
N ALA A 265 -7.53 5.71 8.32
CA ALA A 265 -6.13 6.08 8.12
C ALA A 265 -5.26 5.68 9.33
N HIS A 266 -5.79 5.82 10.55
CA HIS A 266 -5.10 5.39 11.75
C HIS A 266 -4.81 3.89 11.73
N PHE A 267 -5.84 3.06 11.53
CA PHE A 267 -5.68 1.61 11.52
C PHE A 267 -4.90 1.09 10.31
N TYR A 268 -5.03 1.73 9.16
CA TYR A 268 -4.22 1.45 7.98
C TYR A 268 -2.72 1.68 8.27
N ARG A 269 -2.39 2.80 8.91
CA ARG A 269 -1.00 3.08 9.34
C ARG A 269 -0.52 2.08 10.38
N ALA A 270 -1.35 1.71 11.35
CA ALA A 270 -1.01 0.67 12.34
C ALA A 270 -0.74 -0.70 11.66
N GLY A 271 -1.58 -1.09 10.70
CA GLY A 271 -1.40 -2.31 9.91
C GLY A 271 -0.08 -2.34 9.16
N LEU A 272 0.33 -1.22 8.56
CA LEU A 272 1.64 -1.09 7.90
C LEU A 272 2.81 -1.20 8.88
N MET A 273 2.67 -0.79 10.15
CA MET A 273 3.70 -1.01 11.17
C MET A 273 3.83 -2.50 11.51
N ILE A 274 2.72 -3.22 11.59
CA ILE A 274 2.72 -4.67 11.80
C ILE A 274 3.36 -5.38 10.59
N GLU A 275 3.03 -4.98 9.36
CA GLU A 275 3.63 -5.54 8.16
C GLU A 275 5.14 -5.27 8.08
N LEU A 276 5.58 -4.06 8.46
CA LEU A 276 6.99 -3.71 8.58
C LEU A 276 7.72 -4.63 9.56
N LEU A 277 7.14 -4.86 10.75
CA LEU A 277 7.70 -5.80 11.73
C LEU A 277 7.77 -7.23 11.17
N ARG A 278 6.74 -7.67 10.45
CA ARG A 278 6.67 -9.02 9.88
C ARG A 278 7.67 -9.28 8.76
N CYS A 279 8.26 -8.24 8.16
CA CYS A 279 9.41 -8.40 7.26
C CYS A 279 10.60 -9.12 7.92
N TRP A 280 10.69 -9.11 9.25
CA TRP A 280 11.73 -9.78 10.03
C TRP A 280 11.47 -11.28 10.31
N ARG A 281 10.32 -11.80 9.87
CA ARG A 281 10.03 -13.26 9.89
C ARG A 281 11.02 -14.04 9.05
N GLU A 282 11.48 -13.43 7.96
CA GLU A 282 12.45 -14.00 7.03
C GLU A 282 13.82 -13.38 7.25
N GLN A 283 14.88 -14.16 6.98
CA GLN A 283 16.26 -13.72 7.16
C GLN A 283 17.06 -13.92 5.88
N PRO A 284 17.70 -12.87 5.33
CA PRO A 284 17.64 -11.47 5.79
C PRO A 284 16.26 -10.83 5.54
N PRO A 285 15.85 -9.82 6.34
CA PRO A 285 14.59 -9.12 6.10
C PRO A 285 14.62 -8.32 4.80
N SER A 286 13.47 -8.19 4.15
CA SER A 286 13.32 -7.38 2.94
C SER A 286 13.40 -5.87 3.27
N LEU A 287 14.59 -5.28 3.10
CA LEU A 287 14.78 -3.82 3.19
C LEU A 287 13.80 -3.00 2.33
N PRO A 288 13.55 -3.35 1.04
CA PRO A 288 12.62 -2.54 0.24
C PRO A 288 11.17 -2.60 0.73
N ASP A 289 10.74 -3.71 1.35
CA ASP A 289 9.40 -3.81 1.97
C ASP A 289 9.32 -3.00 3.26
N ILE A 290 10.35 -3.05 4.12
CA ILE A 290 10.44 -2.21 5.32
C ILE A 290 10.32 -0.73 4.93
N VAL A 291 11.04 -0.31 3.89
CA VAL A 291 11.01 1.07 3.40
C VAL A 291 9.64 1.43 2.80
N TYR A 292 9.02 0.52 2.03
CA TYR A 292 7.67 0.71 1.50
C TYR A 292 6.67 0.96 2.63
N CYS A 293 6.60 0.06 3.62
CA CYS A 293 5.68 0.17 4.74
C CYS A 293 5.90 1.47 5.52
N ALA A 294 7.16 1.83 5.80
CA ALA A 294 7.50 3.06 6.50
C ALA A 294 7.04 4.32 5.74
N LYS A 295 7.28 4.39 4.43
CA LYS A 295 6.90 5.55 3.61
C LYS A 295 5.39 5.69 3.49
N ILE A 296 4.68 4.61 3.18
CA ILE A 296 3.22 4.63 3.05
C ILE A 296 2.54 4.93 4.40
N ALA A 297 3.14 4.52 5.51
CA ALA A 297 2.65 4.86 6.85
C ALA A 297 2.93 6.31 7.28
N GLY A 298 3.64 7.10 6.46
CA GLY A 298 3.95 8.51 6.72
C GLY A 298 5.28 8.77 7.44
N PHE A 299 6.15 7.76 7.55
CA PHE A 299 7.46 7.86 8.22
C PHE A 299 8.63 7.99 7.24
N GLY A 300 8.38 8.50 6.03
CA GLY A 300 9.40 8.66 5.00
C GLY A 300 10.60 9.51 5.42
N HIS A 301 10.40 10.49 6.30
CA HIS A 301 11.48 11.31 6.85
C HIS A 301 12.52 10.49 7.65
N VAL A 302 12.10 9.44 8.36
CA VAL A 302 13.01 8.53 9.08
C VAL A 302 13.84 7.74 8.07
N VAL A 303 13.17 7.19 7.05
CA VAL A 303 13.84 6.46 5.96
C VAL A 303 14.87 7.35 5.28
N ASP A 304 14.50 8.57 4.92
CA ASP A 304 15.37 9.47 4.18
C ASP A 304 16.60 9.88 5.01
N ALA A 305 16.47 10.00 6.33
CA ALA A 305 17.59 10.26 7.23
C ALA A 305 18.56 9.07 7.31
N VAL A 306 18.06 7.83 7.36
CA VAL A 306 18.91 6.63 7.45
C VAL A 306 19.58 6.31 6.11
N LEU A 307 18.88 6.52 4.99
CA LEU A 307 19.40 6.27 3.64
C LEU A 307 20.21 7.45 3.07
N ALA A 308 20.39 8.53 3.85
CA ALA A 308 21.23 9.64 3.43
C ALA A 308 22.69 9.20 3.30
N PRO A 309 23.44 9.69 2.28
CA PRO A 309 24.87 9.44 2.21
C PRO A 309 25.56 10.01 3.46
N PRO A 310 26.62 9.36 3.98
CA PRO A 310 27.34 9.86 5.13
C PRO A 310 27.83 11.29 4.86
N GLN A 311 27.49 12.23 5.74
CA GLN A 311 27.97 13.60 5.63
C GLN A 311 29.50 13.56 5.74
N GLN A 312 30.21 13.95 4.67
CA GLN A 312 31.64 14.22 4.74
C GLN A 312 31.84 15.37 5.71
N GLN A 313 32.34 15.05 6.91
CA GLN A 313 32.89 16.05 7.82
C GLN A 313 33.98 16.81 7.05
N ARG A 314 33.73 18.09 6.77
CA ARG A 314 34.77 19.02 6.35
C ARG A 314 35.47 19.58 7.56
#